data_AF-A0A563D7F2-F1
#
_entry.id   AF-A0A563D7F2-F1
#
_cell.length_a   1.000
_cell.length_b   1.000
_cell.length_c   1.000
_cell.angle_alpha   90.00
_cell.angle_beta   90.00
_cell.angle_gamma   90.00
#
_symmetry.space_group_name_H-M   'P 1'
#
loop_
_entity.id
_entity.type
_entity.pdbx_description
1 polymer ?
#
loop_
_entity_poly.entity_id
_entity_poly.type
_entity_poly.pdbx_seq_one_letter_code
_entity_poly.pdbx_strand_id
1 'polypeptide(L)'
;MKKLKLLILFCLCFLFLLNCSNNSTNFSDNKQSPKIEFLKESDYADFYVFKNYKDNEECIKYIFAFVFDKKGIIIILTDKNGAEFDGKFFSSLDVTKQRFSFFRKNNSLKNYSIRVNFLKNTPLSFSVEEKENQKQLKVAFSTLTLNTVQNFLDYAEKDQAKKQTETYTYLLLDKNNQQKMKLNYHEYGDWFEVEIF
;
A
#
# COMPACT_ATOMS: atom_id res chain seq x y z
N MET A 1 -33.06 24.98 -40.97
CA MET A 1 -31.61 24.65 -40.79
C MET A 1 -31.05 24.87 -39.37
N LYS A 2 -31.65 25.69 -38.48
CA LYS A 2 -31.14 25.89 -37.10
C LYS A 2 -31.24 24.64 -36.21
N LYS A 3 -32.30 23.83 -36.35
CA LYS A 3 -32.51 22.59 -35.56
C LYS A 3 -31.49 21.49 -35.87
N LEU A 4 -30.99 21.41 -37.11
CA LEU A 4 -29.98 20.42 -37.50
C LEU A 4 -28.59 20.74 -36.92
N LYS A 5 -28.25 22.04 -36.82
CA LYS A 5 -26.98 22.49 -36.21
C LYS A 5 -26.91 22.17 -34.70
N LEU A 6 -28.05 22.23 -34.00
CA LEU A 6 -28.11 21.91 -32.56
C LEU A 6 -27.93 20.41 -32.30
N LEU A 7 -28.47 19.55 -33.18
CA LEU A 7 -28.32 18.10 -33.10
C LEU A 7 -26.85 17.67 -33.28
N ILE A 8 -26.15 18.29 -34.23
CA ILE A 8 -24.73 18.01 -34.51
C ILE A 8 -23.85 18.40 -33.30
N LEU A 9 -24.14 19.54 -32.66
CA LEU A 9 -23.42 19.97 -31.46
C LEU A 9 -23.63 19.00 -30.28
N PHE A 10 -24.86 18.49 -30.12
CA PHE A 10 -25.19 17.52 -29.07
C PHE A 10 -24.52 16.16 -29.29
N CYS A 11 -24.44 15.68 -30.55
CA CYS A 11 -23.72 14.45 -30.88
C CYS A 11 -22.20 14.57 -30.68
N LEU A 12 -21.60 15.73 -30.97
CA LEU A 12 -20.17 15.97 -30.74
C LEU A 12 -19.83 15.98 -29.24
N CYS A 13 -20.69 16.55 -28.39
CA CYS A 13 -20.51 16.48 -26.94
C CYS A 13 -20.64 15.05 -26.40
N PHE A 14 -21.57 14.25 -26.94
CA PHE A 14 -21.72 12.84 -26.54
C PHE A 14 -20.52 11.97 -26.94
N LEU A 15 -19.90 12.24 -28.10
CA LEU A 15 -18.68 11.57 -28.53
C LEU A 15 -17.47 11.96 -27.66
N PHE A 16 -17.40 13.22 -27.19
CA PHE A 16 -16.38 13.63 -26.22
C PHE A 16 -16.56 12.98 -24.85
N LEU A 17 -17.81 12.80 -24.38
CA LEU A 17 -18.10 12.12 -23.12
C LEU A 17 -17.79 10.61 -23.18
N LEU A 18 -18.01 9.96 -24.32
CA LEU A 18 -17.58 8.57 -24.54
C LEU A 18 -16.04 8.43 -24.54
N ASN A 19 -15.32 9.45 -25.01
CA ASN A 19 -13.86 9.46 -24.97
C ASN A 19 -13.30 9.77 -23.56
N CYS A 20 -14.02 10.52 -22.73
CA CYS A 20 -13.68 10.73 -21.31
C CYS A 20 -14.07 9.53 -20.41
N SER A 21 -15.05 8.73 -20.82
CA SER A 21 -15.39 7.45 -20.18
C SER A 21 -14.35 6.36 -20.41
N ASN A 22 -13.48 6.52 -21.42
CA ASN A 22 -12.42 5.58 -21.77
C ASN A 22 -11.05 5.93 -21.17
N ASN A 23 -11.00 6.81 -20.16
CA ASN A 23 -9.82 6.94 -19.30
C ASN A 23 -9.73 5.81 -18.25
N SER A 24 -10.33 4.64 -18.50
CA SER A 24 -9.91 3.41 -17.84
C SER A 24 -8.62 2.94 -18.49
N THR A 25 -7.50 3.31 -17.87
CA THR A 25 -6.20 2.65 -17.98
C THR A 25 -5.71 2.41 -19.42
N ASN A 26 -4.96 3.37 -19.96
CA ASN A 26 -4.00 3.07 -21.03
C ASN A 26 -2.90 2.13 -20.50
N PHE A 27 -3.22 0.85 -20.38
CA PHE A 27 -2.27 -0.26 -20.41
C PHE A 27 -2.21 -0.80 -21.85
N SER A 28 -1.89 0.05 -22.81
CA SER A 28 -1.47 -0.40 -24.14
C SER A 28 0.01 -0.75 -24.06
N ASP A 29 0.32 -2.04 -23.91
CA ASP A 29 1.58 -2.70 -24.32
C ASP A 29 1.63 -4.10 -23.70
N ASN A 30 0.79 -5.05 -24.15
CA ASN A 30 0.93 -6.51 -23.91
C ASN A 30 1.47 -6.96 -22.51
N LYS A 31 1.18 -6.19 -21.46
CA LYS A 31 1.69 -6.35 -20.10
C LYS A 31 0.46 -6.68 -19.29
N GLN A 32 0.37 -7.96 -18.91
CA GLN A 32 -0.67 -8.43 -18.00
C GLN A 32 -0.80 -7.46 -16.81
N SER A 33 -2.05 -7.10 -16.48
CA SER A 33 -2.33 -6.17 -15.39
C SER A 33 -1.75 -6.68 -14.06
N PRO A 34 -1.35 -5.78 -13.15
CA PRO A 34 -0.99 -6.16 -11.79
C PRO A 34 -2.15 -6.95 -11.16
N LYS A 35 -1.86 -8.10 -10.55
CA LYS A 35 -2.89 -8.94 -9.91
C LYS A 35 -2.32 -9.74 -8.76
N ILE A 36 -3.02 -9.74 -7.63
CA ILE A 36 -2.70 -10.61 -6.48
C ILE A 36 -3.57 -11.87 -6.54
N GLU A 37 -2.93 -13.04 -6.45
CA GLU A 37 -3.58 -14.34 -6.50
C GLU A 37 -3.21 -15.17 -5.28
N PHE A 38 -4.15 -15.96 -4.78
CA PHE A 38 -3.87 -16.92 -3.70
C PHE A 38 -2.87 -17.96 -4.16
N LEU A 39 -1.85 -18.20 -3.34
CA LEU A 39 -0.85 -19.23 -3.57
C LEU A 39 -1.14 -20.46 -2.71
N LYS A 40 -1.18 -20.25 -1.39
CA LYS A 40 -1.23 -21.35 -0.42
C LYS A 40 -1.55 -20.84 0.98
N GLU A 41 -2.27 -21.64 1.75
CA GLU A 41 -2.38 -21.50 3.21
C GLU A 41 -1.32 -22.40 3.87
N SER A 42 -0.58 -21.85 4.84
CA SER A 42 0.35 -22.61 5.68
C SER A 42 -0.19 -22.77 7.10
N ASP A 43 0.58 -23.46 7.93
CA ASP A 43 0.40 -23.56 9.38
C ASP A 43 0.35 -22.23 10.15
N TYR A 44 0.74 -21.09 9.56
CA TYR A 44 0.69 -19.79 10.25
C TYR A 44 0.27 -18.59 9.40
N ALA A 45 0.28 -18.66 8.07
CA ALA A 45 -0.03 -17.52 7.20
C ALA A 45 -0.70 -17.92 5.89
N ASP A 46 -1.44 -16.97 5.33
CA ASP A 46 -1.89 -17.02 3.95
C ASP A 46 -0.84 -16.41 3.03
N PHE A 47 -0.45 -17.17 2.00
CA PHE A 47 0.48 -16.75 0.97
C PHE A 47 -0.25 -16.42 -0.32
N TYR A 48 0.16 -15.32 -0.93
CA TYR A 48 -0.31 -14.81 -2.21
C TYR A 48 0.86 -14.48 -3.12
N VAL A 49 0.61 -14.35 -4.42
CA VAL A 49 1.59 -13.89 -5.41
C VAL A 49 1.05 -12.66 -6.12
N PHE A 50 1.84 -11.59 -6.15
CA PHE A 50 1.55 -10.36 -6.88
C PHE A 50 2.25 -10.39 -8.25
N LYS A 51 1.51 -10.84 -9.26
CA LYS A 51 1.99 -10.89 -10.64
C LYS A 51 2.14 -9.47 -11.21
N ASN A 52 3.23 -9.27 -11.96
CA ASN A 52 3.53 -8.01 -12.66
C ASN A 52 3.66 -6.78 -11.74
N TYR A 53 4.15 -7.00 -10.52
CA TYR A 53 4.42 -5.94 -9.56
C TYR A 53 5.38 -4.87 -10.11
N LYS A 54 5.11 -3.60 -9.79
CA LYS A 54 5.99 -2.46 -10.02
C LYS A 54 6.03 -1.59 -8.77
N ASP A 55 7.21 -1.05 -8.43
CA ASP A 55 7.35 -0.10 -7.33
C ASP A 55 6.80 1.28 -7.75
N ASN A 56 5.48 1.42 -7.63
CA ASN A 56 4.77 2.65 -7.89
C ASN A 56 3.54 2.77 -6.96
N GLU A 57 3.01 3.98 -6.88
CA GLU A 57 1.91 4.32 -5.97
C GLU A 57 0.64 3.49 -6.21
N GLU A 58 0.31 3.17 -7.47
CA GLU A 58 -0.85 2.35 -7.83
C GLU A 58 -0.75 0.93 -7.28
N CYS A 59 0.39 0.26 -7.46
CA CYS A 59 0.61 -1.08 -6.95
C CYS A 59 0.63 -1.10 -5.42
N ILE A 60 1.19 -0.07 -4.78
CA ILE A 60 1.19 0.08 -3.32
C ILE A 60 -0.26 0.22 -2.82
N LYS A 61 -1.05 1.14 -3.40
CA LYS A 61 -2.48 1.30 -3.08
C LYS A 61 -3.23 -0.02 -3.23
N TYR A 62 -2.97 -0.75 -4.32
CA TYR A 62 -3.60 -2.05 -4.56
C TYR A 62 -3.24 -3.10 -3.51
N ILE A 63 -1.98 -3.17 -3.06
CA ILE A 63 -1.57 -4.08 -1.97
C ILE A 63 -2.35 -3.78 -0.69
N PHE A 64 -2.40 -2.52 -0.27
CA PHE A 64 -3.05 -2.14 0.99
C PHE A 64 -4.58 -2.31 0.91
N ALA A 65 -5.20 -2.00 -0.23
CA ALA A 65 -6.61 -2.27 -0.48
C ALA A 65 -6.92 -3.78 -0.44
N PHE A 66 -6.06 -4.60 -1.04
CA PHE A 66 -6.24 -6.06 -1.08
C PHE A 66 -6.24 -6.70 0.31
N VAL A 67 -5.36 -6.25 1.21
CA VAL A 67 -5.26 -6.83 2.55
C VAL A 67 -6.21 -6.20 3.56
N PHE A 68 -6.95 -5.15 3.19
CA PHE A 68 -7.74 -4.36 4.14
C PHE A 68 -8.66 -5.22 5.01
N ASP A 69 -9.39 -6.17 4.41
CA ASP A 69 -10.39 -7.02 5.06
C ASP A 69 -9.88 -8.40 5.51
N LYS A 70 -8.58 -8.70 5.35
CA LYS A 70 -8.03 -10.03 5.57
C LYS A 70 -7.50 -10.23 6.98
N LYS A 71 -7.86 -11.31 7.65
CA LYS A 71 -7.41 -11.57 9.03
C LYS A 71 -6.10 -12.36 9.04
N GLY A 72 -5.38 -12.29 10.16
CA GLY A 72 -4.19 -13.11 10.39
C GLY A 72 -2.94 -12.59 9.68
N ILE A 73 -1.94 -13.47 9.53
CA ILE A 73 -0.68 -13.13 8.88
C ILE A 73 -0.82 -13.35 7.37
N ILE A 74 -0.46 -12.33 6.61
CA ILE A 74 -0.57 -12.33 5.15
C ILE A 74 0.80 -12.06 4.56
N ILE A 75 1.22 -12.94 3.64
CA ILE A 75 2.47 -12.80 2.91
C ILE A 75 2.15 -12.71 1.42
N ILE A 76 2.54 -11.61 0.77
CA ILE A 76 2.37 -11.42 -0.67
C ILE A 76 3.76 -11.42 -1.31
N LEU A 77 4.03 -12.42 -2.14
CA LEU A 77 5.31 -12.60 -2.82
C LEU A 77 5.27 -11.94 -4.20
N THR A 78 6.37 -11.34 -4.66
CA THR A 78 6.49 -10.92 -6.08
C THR A 78 6.92 -12.07 -7.00
N ASP A 79 7.44 -13.15 -6.42
CA ASP A 79 7.84 -14.39 -7.09
C ASP A 79 7.27 -15.59 -6.32
N LYS A 80 6.55 -16.47 -6.99
CA LYS A 80 5.93 -17.66 -6.37
C LYS A 80 6.96 -18.60 -5.73
N ASN A 81 8.19 -18.60 -6.24
CA ASN A 81 9.29 -19.40 -5.71
C ASN A 81 10.03 -18.70 -4.56
N GLY A 82 9.55 -17.53 -4.11
CA GLY A 82 10.11 -16.79 -2.98
C GLY A 82 9.78 -17.39 -1.61
N ALA A 83 9.01 -18.48 -1.57
CA ALA A 83 8.71 -19.23 -0.36
C ALA A 83 8.74 -20.74 -0.65
N GLU A 84 9.24 -21.52 0.30
CA GLU A 84 9.29 -22.98 0.25
C GLU A 84 8.35 -23.58 1.29
N PHE A 85 7.71 -24.69 0.90
CA PHE A 85 6.73 -25.38 1.74
C PHE A 85 6.96 -26.89 1.68
N ASP A 86 6.76 -27.56 2.81
CA ASP A 86 6.63 -29.01 2.90
C ASP A 86 5.20 -29.37 3.32
N GLY A 87 4.39 -29.82 2.36
CA GLY A 87 2.96 -30.04 2.59
C GLY A 87 2.25 -28.74 2.98
N LYS A 88 1.76 -28.62 4.22
CA LYS A 88 1.17 -27.38 4.78
C LYS A 88 2.16 -26.58 5.63
N PHE A 89 3.33 -27.13 5.93
CA PHE A 89 4.32 -26.48 6.76
C PHE A 89 5.13 -25.50 5.92
N PHE A 90 5.19 -24.25 6.37
CA PHE A 90 6.12 -23.30 5.81
C PHE A 90 7.55 -23.67 6.20
N SER A 91 8.46 -23.66 5.23
CA SER A 91 9.86 -23.98 5.45
C SER A 91 10.72 -22.71 5.51
N SER A 92 10.72 -21.91 4.44
CA SER A 92 11.65 -20.78 4.32
C SER A 92 11.15 -19.69 3.37
N LEU A 93 11.71 -18.47 3.52
CA LEU A 93 11.51 -17.33 2.63
C LEU A 93 12.84 -16.99 1.96
N ASP A 94 12.82 -16.81 0.64
CA ASP A 94 13.96 -16.26 -0.08
C ASP A 94 14.12 -14.76 0.26
N VAL A 95 15.22 -14.43 0.92
CA VAL A 95 15.53 -13.06 1.36
C VAL A 95 15.96 -12.15 0.21
N THR A 96 16.26 -12.71 -0.96
CA THR A 96 16.62 -11.97 -2.18
C THR A 96 15.42 -11.57 -3.02
N LYS A 97 14.21 -11.99 -2.63
CA LYS A 97 12.96 -11.71 -3.34
C LYS A 97 12.10 -10.71 -2.58
N GLN A 98 11.51 -9.78 -3.34
CA GLN A 98 10.60 -8.79 -2.78
C GLN A 98 9.32 -9.48 -2.31
N ARG A 99 8.87 -9.12 -1.11
CA ARG A 99 7.61 -9.58 -0.51
C ARG A 99 6.97 -8.48 0.33
N PHE A 100 5.72 -8.68 0.70
CA PHE A 100 4.97 -7.80 1.57
C PHE A 100 4.39 -8.65 2.69
N SER A 101 4.61 -8.24 3.93
CA SER A 101 4.24 -9.01 5.11
C SER A 101 3.39 -8.14 6.02
N PHE A 102 2.18 -8.62 6.30
CA PHE A 102 1.23 -7.98 7.20
C PHE A 102 1.02 -8.90 8.38
N PHE A 103 1.34 -8.42 9.58
CA PHE A 103 1.23 -9.19 10.80
C PHE A 103 0.10 -8.61 11.65
N ARG A 104 -0.92 -9.44 11.91
CA ARG A 104 -2.13 -9.04 12.64
C ARG A 104 -2.35 -9.90 13.86
N LYS A 105 -2.80 -9.29 14.95
CA LYS A 105 -2.97 -9.98 16.24
C LYS A 105 -4.16 -10.93 16.20
N ASN A 106 -4.03 -12.12 16.79
CA ASN A 106 -5.14 -13.03 17.13
C ASN A 106 -6.18 -13.24 16.01
N ASN A 107 -5.73 -13.40 14.77
CA ASN A 107 -6.62 -13.51 13.61
C ASN A 107 -7.64 -12.35 13.50
N SER A 108 -7.19 -11.12 13.78
CA SER A 108 -7.97 -9.88 13.65
C SER A 108 -7.51 -9.04 12.46
N LEU A 109 -8.10 -7.85 12.29
CA LEU A 109 -7.67 -6.84 11.31
C LEU A 109 -6.61 -5.89 11.87
N LYS A 110 -6.25 -6.01 13.16
CA LYS A 110 -5.35 -5.10 13.87
C LYS A 110 -3.90 -5.37 13.49
N ASN A 111 -3.30 -4.51 12.67
CA ASN A 111 -1.88 -4.64 12.31
C ASN A 111 -1.03 -4.30 13.52
N TYR A 112 -0.09 -5.17 13.89
CA TYR A 112 0.96 -4.83 14.85
C TYR A 112 2.32 -4.67 14.17
N SER A 113 2.45 -5.12 12.92
CA SER A 113 3.64 -4.87 12.11
C SER A 113 3.30 -5.00 10.63
N ILE A 114 3.93 -4.16 9.80
CA ILE A 114 3.88 -4.23 8.34
C ILE A 114 5.31 -4.08 7.82
N ARG A 115 5.72 -4.96 6.92
CA ARG A 115 7.03 -4.88 6.24
C ARG A 115 6.82 -5.03 4.74
N VAL A 116 7.25 -4.03 3.97
CA VAL A 116 6.98 -3.93 2.52
C VAL A 116 8.23 -3.68 1.69
N ASN A 117 9.39 -3.39 2.28
CA ASN A 117 10.64 -3.27 1.55
C ASN A 117 11.71 -4.17 2.16
N PHE A 118 11.95 -5.31 1.50
CA PHE A 118 12.91 -6.31 1.97
C PHE A 118 14.25 -6.24 1.25
N LEU A 119 14.28 -5.72 0.03
CA LEU A 119 15.48 -5.74 -0.81
C LEU A 119 16.40 -4.56 -0.56
N LYS A 120 15.86 -3.35 -0.39
CA LYS A 120 16.68 -2.15 -0.27
C LYS A 120 15.96 -1.04 0.49
N ASN A 121 16.29 -0.88 1.76
CA ASN A 121 15.85 0.26 2.56
C ASN A 121 16.94 1.34 2.57
N THR A 122 16.82 2.33 1.70
CA THR A 122 17.68 3.53 1.74
C THR A 122 17.09 4.50 2.75
N PRO A 123 17.81 4.83 3.84
CA PRO A 123 17.30 5.70 4.89
C PRO A 123 16.82 7.04 4.35
N LEU A 124 15.66 7.49 4.81
CA LEU A 124 15.13 8.81 4.52
C LEU A 124 15.23 9.71 5.74
N SER A 125 15.61 10.96 5.54
CA SER A 125 15.54 12.00 6.56
C SER A 125 14.18 12.68 6.49
N PHE A 126 13.42 12.62 7.59
CA PHE A 126 12.15 13.31 7.74
C PHE A 126 12.36 14.66 8.42
N SER A 127 11.73 15.70 7.87
CA SER A 127 11.41 16.91 8.64
C SER A 127 10.15 16.61 9.46
N VAL A 128 10.22 16.84 10.77
CA VAL A 128 9.18 16.41 11.71
C VAL A 128 8.57 17.63 12.39
N GLU A 129 7.25 17.73 12.34
CA GLU A 129 6.46 18.63 13.17
C GLU A 129 5.55 17.81 14.08
N GLU A 130 5.51 18.15 15.36
CA GLU A 130 4.70 17.48 16.37
C GLU A 130 3.69 18.46 16.96
N LYS A 131 2.43 18.02 17.06
CA LYS A 131 1.38 18.76 17.73
C LYS A 131 0.43 17.77 18.39
N GLU A 132 0.30 17.88 19.71
CA GLU A 132 -0.56 17.00 20.52
C GLU A 132 -0.23 15.51 20.27
N ASN A 133 -1.23 14.69 19.94
CA ASN A 133 -1.07 13.25 19.70
C ASN A 133 -0.83 12.94 18.21
N GLN A 134 -0.15 13.84 17.50
CA GLN A 134 0.09 13.73 16.07
C GLN A 134 1.49 14.20 15.66
N LYS A 135 2.12 13.43 14.77
CA LYS A 135 3.36 13.82 14.06
C LYS A 135 3.17 13.89 12.56
N GLN A 136 3.67 14.95 11.96
CA GLN A 136 3.77 15.12 10.51
C GLN A 136 5.21 14.90 10.08
N LEU A 137 5.42 13.95 9.18
CA LEU A 137 6.70 13.58 8.61
C LEU A 137 6.74 14.02 7.16
N LYS A 138 7.55 15.03 6.86
CA LYS A 138 7.76 15.55 5.52
C LYS A 138 9.07 15.06 4.94
N VAL A 139 9.04 14.64 3.67
CA VAL A 139 10.24 14.19 2.94
C VAL A 139 10.13 14.52 1.45
N ALA A 140 11.28 14.76 0.82
CA ALA A 140 11.36 15.20 -0.57
C ALA A 140 11.18 14.03 -1.57
N PHE A 141 9.94 13.59 -1.79
CA PHE A 141 9.57 12.68 -2.89
C PHE A 141 8.39 13.24 -3.69
N SER A 142 8.15 12.68 -4.88
CA SER A 142 7.02 13.08 -5.75
C SER A 142 5.89 12.06 -5.76
N THR A 143 6.20 10.77 -5.70
CA THR A 143 5.24 9.66 -5.68
C THR A 143 5.62 8.66 -4.59
N LEU A 144 4.62 7.97 -4.04
CA LEU A 144 4.87 6.94 -3.02
C LEU A 144 5.68 5.76 -3.62
N THR A 145 6.67 5.29 -2.89
CA THR A 145 7.51 4.11 -3.22
C THR A 145 7.58 3.18 -2.02
N LEU A 146 7.95 1.91 -2.22
CA LEU A 146 8.19 0.99 -1.11
C LEU A 146 9.23 1.51 -0.13
N ASN A 147 10.26 2.19 -0.63
CA ASN A 147 11.27 2.78 0.23
C ASN A 147 10.68 3.84 1.15
N THR A 148 9.84 4.71 0.62
CA THR A 148 9.14 5.73 1.41
C THR A 148 8.21 5.09 2.44
N VAL A 149 7.40 4.10 2.04
CA VAL A 149 6.46 3.43 2.95
C VAL A 149 7.21 2.73 4.09
N GLN A 150 8.28 1.97 3.78
CA GLN A 150 9.03 1.28 4.81
C GLN A 150 9.72 2.25 5.78
N ASN A 151 10.35 3.32 5.30
CA ASN A 151 10.97 4.31 6.18
C ASN A 151 9.94 4.98 7.10
N PHE A 152 8.74 5.25 6.60
CA PHE A 152 7.67 5.85 7.39
C PHE A 152 7.16 4.90 8.48
N LEU A 153 6.93 3.63 8.14
CA LEU A 153 6.58 2.58 9.11
C LEU A 153 7.70 2.40 10.16
N ASP A 154 8.96 2.34 9.72
CA ASP A 154 10.12 2.17 10.60
C ASP A 154 10.30 3.34 11.57
N TYR A 155 10.02 4.57 11.12
CA TYR A 155 10.06 5.75 11.98
C TYR A 155 8.99 5.64 13.08
N ALA A 156 7.73 5.42 12.69
CA ALA A 156 6.62 5.36 13.62
C ALA A 156 6.81 4.22 14.64
N GLU A 157 7.38 3.08 14.22
CA GLU A 157 7.67 1.95 15.09
C GLU A 157 8.74 2.25 16.15
N LYS A 158 9.78 3.00 15.80
CA LYS A 158 10.86 3.37 16.75
C LYS A 158 10.45 4.46 17.73
N ASP A 159 9.55 5.35 17.30
CA ASP A 159 9.11 6.47 18.12
C ASP A 159 8.30 5.99 19.35
N GLN A 160 8.67 6.45 20.55
CA GLN A 160 8.01 6.04 21.78
C GLN A 160 6.78 6.91 22.11
N ALA A 161 6.56 8.02 21.41
CA ALA A 161 5.43 8.92 21.65
C ALA A 161 4.07 8.20 21.56
N LYS A 162 3.92 7.25 20.62
CA LYS A 162 2.70 6.43 20.47
C LYS A 162 2.31 5.59 21.69
N LYS A 163 3.23 5.38 22.65
CA LYS A 163 2.95 4.64 23.89
C LYS A 163 2.45 5.51 25.03
N GLN A 164 2.48 6.84 24.86
CA GLN A 164 2.13 7.79 25.92
C GLN A 164 0.63 8.07 25.97
N THR A 165 -0.08 7.84 24.87
CA THR A 165 -1.51 8.10 24.72
C THR A 165 -2.22 6.90 24.13
N GLU A 166 -3.50 6.75 24.43
CA GLU A 166 -4.30 5.63 23.91
C GLU A 166 -4.32 5.62 22.38
N THR A 167 -4.36 6.80 21.75
CA THR A 167 -4.28 6.97 20.31
C THR A 167 -3.16 7.92 19.91
N TYR A 168 -2.51 7.66 18.77
CA TYR A 168 -1.47 8.53 18.22
C TYR A 168 -1.44 8.45 16.70
N THR A 169 -1.33 9.59 16.03
CA THR A 169 -1.41 9.67 14.56
C THR A 169 -0.07 10.07 13.94
N TYR A 170 0.35 9.37 12.89
CA TYR A 170 1.47 9.79 12.05
C TYR A 170 0.95 10.10 10.65
N LEU A 171 1.38 11.24 10.08
CA LEU A 171 1.06 11.65 8.72
C LEU A 171 2.34 11.74 7.88
N LEU A 172 2.32 11.14 6.69
CA LEU A 172 3.40 11.26 5.70
C LEU A 172 3.01 12.31 4.66
N LEU A 173 3.84 13.35 4.53
CA LEU A 173 3.69 14.44 3.57
C LEU A 173 4.82 14.39 2.52
N ASP A 174 4.46 14.65 1.27
CA ASP A 174 5.42 14.77 0.17
C ASP A 174 6.06 16.17 0.09
N LYS A 175 6.88 16.41 -0.95
CA LYS A 175 7.57 17.70 -1.15
C LYS A 175 6.61 18.89 -1.32
N ASN A 176 5.37 18.64 -1.75
CA ASN A 176 4.32 19.61 -2.01
C ASN A 176 3.34 19.75 -0.84
N ASN A 177 3.66 19.18 0.34
CA ASN A 177 2.75 19.09 1.50
C ASN A 177 1.47 18.29 1.23
N GLN A 178 1.46 17.40 0.24
CA GLN A 178 0.34 16.49 0.04
C GLN A 178 0.47 15.30 0.98
N GLN A 179 -0.61 14.98 1.69
CA GLN A 179 -0.70 13.75 2.48
C GLN A 179 -0.75 12.54 1.55
N LYS A 180 0.12 11.57 1.83
CA LYS A 180 0.23 10.33 1.04
C LYS A 180 -0.10 9.08 1.86
N MET A 181 0.14 9.13 3.17
CA MET A 181 -0.12 8.01 4.06
C MET A 181 -0.42 8.51 5.47
N LYS A 182 -1.25 7.78 6.20
CA LYS A 182 -1.59 8.02 7.60
C LYS A 182 -1.56 6.71 8.37
N LEU A 183 -0.99 6.75 9.57
CA LEU A 183 -1.00 5.66 10.54
C LEU A 183 -1.75 6.11 11.78
N ASN A 184 -2.74 5.34 12.20
CA ASN A 184 -3.44 5.56 13.47
C ASN A 184 -3.06 4.44 14.41
N TYR A 185 -2.26 4.73 15.43
CA TYR A 185 -1.97 3.79 16.50
C TYR A 185 -3.07 3.87 17.56
N HIS A 186 -3.35 2.72 18.17
CA HIS A 186 -4.37 2.51 19.18
C HIS A 186 -3.81 1.73 20.37
N GLU A 187 -4.52 1.75 21.49
CA GLU A 187 -4.18 0.98 22.70
C GLU A 187 -2.71 1.19 23.12
N TYR A 188 -2.25 2.44 23.17
CA TYR A 188 -0.86 2.78 23.54
C TYR A 188 0.18 2.19 22.59
N GLY A 189 -0.14 2.17 21.30
CA GLY A 189 0.77 1.71 20.25
C GLY A 189 0.75 0.20 20.02
N ASP A 190 -0.24 -0.52 20.58
CA ASP A 190 -0.35 -1.98 20.50
C ASP A 190 -0.65 -2.48 19.09
N TRP A 191 -1.42 -1.70 18.34
CA TRP A 191 -1.77 -1.96 16.94
C TRP A 191 -2.09 -0.66 16.20
N PHE A 192 -2.16 -0.73 14.86
CA PHE A 192 -2.43 0.44 14.02
C PHE A 192 -3.23 0.15 12.75
N GLU A 193 -3.89 1.20 12.26
CA GLU A 193 -4.54 1.27 10.95
C GLU A 193 -3.69 2.04 9.95
N VAL A 194 -3.91 1.78 8.67
CA VAL A 194 -3.21 2.44 7.57
C VAL A 194 -4.22 3.01 6.57
N GLU A 195 -4.05 4.27 6.22
CA GLU A 195 -4.74 4.92 5.10
C GLU A 195 -3.71 5.41 4.07
N ILE A 196 -3.97 5.18 2.77
CA ILE A 196 -3.15 5.66 1.65
C ILE A 196 -4.00 6.56 0.75
N PHE A 197 -3.48 7.74 0.39
CA PHE A 197 -4.19 8.81 -0.33
C PHE A 197 -3.72 8.91 -1.77
#